data_AF-N8YP43-F1
#
_entry.id   AF-N8YP43-F1
#
_cell.length_a   1.000
_cell.length_b   1.000
_cell.length_c   1.000
_cell.angle_alpha   90.00
_cell.angle_beta   90.00
_cell.angle_gamma   90.00
#
_symmetry.space_group_name_H-M   'P 1'
#
loop_
_entity.id
_entity.type
_entity.pdbx_description
1 polymer ?
#
loop_
_entity_poly.entity_id
_entity_poly.type
_entity_poly.pdbx_seq_one_letter_code
_entity_poly.pdbx_strand_id
1 'polypeptide(L)'
;MKSKSITRSFVFLLLVLLYSLQQMSWAKEIPIYTGSPYYIDSKRILYFNIPQPSEGIIAAQLDLDQIFPNIDMEFLEQKNYLFKNNQIQIISYQGPPIHIDFTIDTENKKVQKSTYHLVYKGQERRLRKAINIQSQPISFEILNQFEQNFNVKSQDWLGKNLSAEPYMLNTLMFYAAINRFDDMNEFMQNLIKNLTQSQDVNDYKKAKALYLQYLIENTEFNDIDLIMATIEHHDLDFLNNMRLRQLNQIVIDEIEPYTYYFTMCSPLGKAIRLNQFQTVALLLNKGASIEKVCISKFNEQQSALEVAKKYKNKRVLKLIESYLNKP
;
A
#
# COMPACT_ATOMS: atom_id res chain seq x y z
N MET A 1 52.78 -8.50 0.06
CA MET A 1 52.20 -7.68 -1.03
C MET A 1 51.23 -8.53 -1.85
N LYS A 2 50.05 -7.97 -2.11
CA LYS A 2 49.14 -8.22 -3.26
C LYS A 2 48.71 -9.68 -3.55
N SER A 3 47.60 -10.12 -2.94
CA SER A 3 46.75 -11.17 -3.52
C SER A 3 45.33 -11.22 -2.94
N LYS A 4 45.10 -10.80 -1.69
CA LYS A 4 43.77 -10.89 -1.04
C LYS A 4 42.71 -9.86 -1.49
N SER A 5 43.05 -8.93 -2.37
CA SER A 5 42.14 -7.87 -2.83
C SER A 5 41.38 -8.22 -4.12
N ILE A 6 41.89 -9.14 -4.93
CA ILE A 6 41.29 -9.48 -6.23
C ILE A 6 40.14 -10.49 -6.04
N THR A 7 40.24 -11.39 -5.06
CA THR A 7 39.18 -12.37 -4.75
C THR A 7 37.92 -11.75 -4.15
N ARG A 8 38.01 -10.65 -3.38
CA ARG A 8 36.82 -9.97 -2.82
C ARG A 8 36.03 -9.19 -3.87
N SER A 9 36.69 -8.60 -4.87
CA SER A 9 36.01 -7.89 -5.96
C SER A 9 35.31 -8.87 -6.92
N PHE A 10 35.88 -10.06 -7.13
CA PHE A 10 35.25 -11.08 -7.96
C PHE A 10 33.99 -11.68 -7.31
N VAL A 11 33.99 -11.87 -5.98
CA VAL A 11 32.81 -12.34 -5.24
C VAL A 11 31.68 -11.30 -5.24
N PHE A 12 32.01 -10.01 -5.16
CA PHE A 12 31.01 -8.94 -5.25
C PHE A 12 30.44 -8.81 -6.66
N LEU A 13 31.26 -8.96 -7.70
CA LEU A 13 30.79 -8.97 -9.09
C LEU A 13 29.94 -10.22 -9.40
N LEU A 14 30.28 -11.38 -8.82
CA LEU A 14 29.50 -12.61 -8.95
C LEU A 14 28.16 -12.52 -8.20
N LEU A 15 28.11 -11.87 -7.03
CA LEU A 15 26.87 -11.59 -6.28
C LEU A 15 25.97 -10.58 -7.00
N VAL A 16 26.54 -9.54 -7.61
CA VAL A 16 25.79 -8.58 -8.44
C VAL A 16 25.30 -9.24 -9.74
N LEU A 17 26.11 -10.11 -10.35
CA LEU A 17 25.68 -10.91 -11.50
C LEU A 17 24.60 -11.93 -11.13
N LEU A 18 24.66 -12.55 -9.94
CA LEU A 18 23.60 -13.42 -9.42
C LEU A 18 22.32 -12.64 -9.08
N TYR A 19 22.43 -11.40 -8.60
CA TYR A 19 21.28 -10.50 -8.42
C TYR A 19 20.66 -10.07 -9.76
N SER A 20 21.47 -9.91 -10.80
CA SER A 20 20.97 -9.63 -12.16
C SER A 20 20.40 -10.87 -12.86
N LEU A 21 20.91 -12.08 -12.56
CA LEU A 21 20.37 -13.35 -13.08
C LEU A 21 19.07 -13.76 -12.39
N GLN A 22 18.79 -13.24 -11.19
CA GLN A 22 17.46 -13.34 -10.59
C GLN A 22 16.38 -12.59 -11.40
N GLN A 23 16.72 -11.65 -12.30
CA GLN A 23 15.70 -10.95 -13.09
C GLN A 23 15.08 -11.77 -14.23
N MET A 24 15.59 -12.97 -14.54
CA MET A 24 14.98 -13.85 -15.56
C MET A 24 14.23 -15.07 -14.98
N SER A 25 14.28 -15.33 -13.68
CA SER A 25 13.50 -16.43 -13.06
C SER A 25 12.04 -16.05 -12.77
N TRP A 26 11.72 -14.75 -12.66
CA TRP A 26 10.36 -14.26 -12.35
C TRP A 26 9.30 -14.69 -13.38
N ALA A 27 9.68 -14.81 -14.66
CA ALA A 27 8.76 -15.22 -15.72
C ALA A 27 8.39 -16.71 -15.67
N LYS A 28 9.14 -17.54 -14.95
CA LYS A 28 8.90 -19.00 -14.86
C LYS A 28 8.04 -19.43 -13.67
N GLU A 29 7.77 -18.54 -12.72
CA GLU A 29 6.95 -18.82 -11.51
C GLU A 29 5.52 -18.23 -11.58
N ILE A 30 5.10 -17.74 -12.74
CA ILE A 30 3.71 -17.37 -13.05
C ILE A 30 2.66 -18.50 -12.86
N PRO A 31 2.96 -19.83 -12.84
CA PRO A 31 1.89 -20.84 -12.76
C PRO A 31 1.11 -20.88 -11.43
N ILE A 32 1.44 -20.05 -10.44
CA ILE A 32 0.76 -20.00 -9.13
C ILE A 32 -0.30 -18.87 -9.05
N TYR A 33 -0.53 -18.13 -10.14
CA TYR A 33 -1.57 -17.10 -10.19
C TYR A 33 -2.97 -17.71 -10.34
N THR A 34 -3.53 -18.23 -9.25
CA THR A 34 -4.89 -18.82 -9.25
C THR A 34 -5.97 -17.90 -8.68
N GLY A 35 -5.61 -16.68 -8.26
CA GLY A 35 -6.54 -15.61 -7.91
C GLY A 35 -5.90 -14.25 -8.17
N SER A 36 -6.54 -13.42 -9.00
CA SER A 36 -6.13 -12.02 -9.11
C SER A 36 -6.56 -11.31 -7.82
N PRO A 37 -5.67 -10.62 -7.08
CA PRO A 37 -6.14 -9.59 -6.18
C PRO A 37 -7.00 -8.63 -7.02
N TYR A 38 -8.04 -8.10 -6.39
CA TYR A 38 -8.96 -7.15 -7.00
C TYR A 38 -9.08 -5.92 -6.10
N TYR A 39 -9.50 -4.82 -6.69
CA TYR A 39 -9.79 -3.59 -5.96
C TYR A 39 -11.11 -3.04 -6.48
N ILE A 40 -11.92 -2.48 -5.57
CA ILE A 40 -13.12 -1.74 -5.95
C ILE A 40 -12.95 -0.31 -5.49
N ASP A 41 -13.06 0.64 -6.42
CA ASP A 41 -12.93 2.06 -6.10
C ASP A 41 -14.26 2.67 -5.60
N SER A 42 -14.21 3.93 -5.16
CA SER A 42 -15.40 4.69 -4.74
C SER A 42 -16.41 4.96 -5.86
N LYS A 43 -16.04 4.75 -7.12
CA LYS A 43 -16.92 4.78 -8.29
C LYS A 43 -17.49 3.40 -8.62
N ARG A 44 -17.28 2.41 -7.76
CA ARG A 44 -17.84 1.04 -7.87
C ARG A 44 -17.30 0.29 -9.09
N ILE A 45 -16.09 0.63 -9.54
CA ILE A 45 -15.38 -0.08 -10.59
C ILE A 45 -14.54 -1.19 -9.95
N LEU A 46 -14.77 -2.44 -10.38
CA LEU A 46 -13.95 -3.60 -10.05
C LEU A 46 -12.75 -3.67 -11.00
N TYR A 47 -11.55 -3.48 -10.46
CA TYR A 47 -10.27 -3.65 -11.15
C TYR A 47 -9.75 -5.06 -10.88
N PHE A 48 -9.20 -5.71 -11.90
CA PHE A 48 -8.56 -7.03 -11.80
C PHE A 48 -7.62 -7.28 -12.98
N ASN A 49 -6.71 -8.25 -12.83
CA ASN A 49 -5.78 -8.65 -13.88
C ASN A 49 -6.09 -10.06 -14.37
N ILE A 50 -5.93 -10.27 -15.67
CA ILE A 50 -5.97 -11.60 -16.27
C ILE A 50 -4.55 -11.94 -16.73
N PRO A 51 -3.88 -12.95 -16.14
CA PRO A 51 -2.54 -13.34 -16.56
C PRO A 51 -2.50 -13.75 -18.03
N GLN A 52 -1.46 -13.32 -18.75
CA GLN A 52 -1.12 -13.82 -20.08
C GLN A 52 0.25 -14.48 -19.98
N PRO A 53 0.31 -15.83 -19.88
CA PRO A 53 1.56 -16.56 -19.75
C PRO A 53 2.56 -16.10 -20.82
N SER A 54 3.76 -15.71 -20.38
CA SER A 54 4.87 -15.25 -21.24
C SER A 54 4.69 -13.92 -21.98
N GLU A 55 3.58 -13.20 -21.79
CA GLU A 55 3.33 -11.94 -22.51
C GLU A 55 3.06 -10.73 -21.60
N GLY A 56 2.48 -10.95 -20.42
CA GLY A 56 2.20 -9.90 -19.45
C GLY A 56 0.87 -10.13 -18.74
N ILE A 57 0.05 -9.09 -18.70
CA ILE A 57 -1.31 -9.12 -18.13
C ILE A 57 -2.30 -8.44 -19.06
N ILE A 58 -3.58 -8.78 -18.93
CA ILE A 58 -4.68 -7.94 -19.39
C ILE A 58 -5.23 -7.23 -18.15
N ALA A 59 -5.04 -5.92 -18.10
CA ALA A 59 -5.65 -5.08 -17.09
C ALA A 59 -7.11 -4.86 -17.45
N ALA A 60 -8.02 -5.25 -16.57
CA ALA A 60 -9.46 -5.26 -16.81
C ALA A 60 -10.23 -4.49 -15.75
N GLN A 61 -11.35 -3.91 -16.18
CA GLN A 61 -12.25 -3.09 -15.38
C GLN A 61 -13.70 -3.45 -15.67
N LEU A 62 -14.47 -3.62 -14.61
CA LEU A 62 -15.91 -3.87 -14.66
C LEU A 62 -16.64 -2.85 -13.80
N ASP A 63 -17.52 -2.07 -14.42
CA ASP A 63 -18.50 -1.28 -13.68
C ASP A 63 -19.53 -2.21 -13.02
N LEU A 64 -19.49 -2.27 -11.68
CA LEU A 64 -20.37 -3.14 -10.90
C LEU A 64 -21.84 -2.70 -10.95
N ASP A 65 -22.15 -1.47 -11.35
CA ASP A 65 -23.53 -0.99 -11.50
C ASP A 65 -24.27 -1.64 -12.65
N GLN A 66 -23.54 -2.24 -13.60
CA GLN A 66 -24.13 -3.10 -14.63
C GLN A 66 -24.82 -4.34 -14.03
N ILE A 67 -24.44 -4.75 -12.82
CA ILE A 67 -24.89 -5.94 -12.10
C ILE A 67 -25.68 -5.57 -10.83
N PHE A 68 -25.20 -4.58 -10.07
CA PHE A 68 -25.66 -4.24 -8.72
C PHE A 68 -26.03 -2.76 -8.54
N PRO A 69 -26.89 -2.17 -9.38
CA PRO A 69 -27.09 -0.71 -9.43
C PRO A 69 -27.54 -0.06 -8.11
N ASN A 70 -28.14 -0.82 -7.19
CA ASN A 70 -28.73 -0.31 -5.94
C ASN A 70 -28.09 -0.92 -4.67
N ILE A 71 -26.94 -1.57 -4.79
CA ILE A 71 -26.23 -2.15 -3.64
C ILE A 71 -25.19 -1.16 -3.11
N ASP A 72 -25.12 -0.92 -1.81
CA ASP A 72 -24.12 0.00 -1.25
C ASP A 72 -22.69 -0.58 -1.30
N MET A 73 -21.70 0.31 -1.31
CA MET A 73 -20.28 -0.05 -1.43
C MET A 73 -19.83 -1.04 -0.34
N GLU A 74 -20.25 -0.84 0.91
CA GLU A 74 -19.95 -1.74 2.03
C GLU A 74 -20.38 -3.20 1.74
N PHE A 75 -21.53 -3.39 1.10
CA PHE A 75 -22.02 -4.73 0.72
C PHE A 75 -21.34 -5.28 -0.54
N LEU A 76 -20.78 -4.44 -1.39
CA LEU A 76 -19.98 -4.87 -2.54
C LEU A 76 -18.61 -5.39 -2.09
N GLU A 77 -17.98 -4.74 -1.10
CA GLU A 77 -16.68 -5.15 -0.52
C GLU A 77 -16.77 -6.47 0.25
N GLN A 78 -17.91 -6.75 0.88
CA GLN A 78 -18.16 -8.00 1.60
C GLN A 78 -18.39 -9.22 0.69
N LYS A 79 -18.51 -9.04 -0.63
CA LYS A 79 -18.66 -10.16 -1.57
C LYS A 79 -17.31 -10.82 -1.84
N ASN A 80 -17.33 -12.12 -2.13
CA ASN A 80 -16.12 -12.83 -2.53
C ASN A 80 -16.05 -12.93 -4.06
N TYR A 81 -15.00 -12.38 -4.66
CA TYR A 81 -14.76 -12.36 -6.09
C TYR A 81 -13.66 -13.36 -6.43
N LEU A 82 -14.05 -14.50 -7.01
CA LEU A 82 -13.14 -15.55 -7.40
C LEU A 82 -12.87 -15.49 -8.90
N PHE A 83 -11.60 -15.34 -9.26
CA PHE A 83 -11.17 -15.27 -10.65
C PHE A 83 -10.70 -16.66 -11.12
N LYS A 84 -11.31 -17.15 -12.20
CA LYS A 84 -10.93 -18.38 -12.90
C LYS A 84 -10.66 -18.04 -14.35
N ASN A 85 -9.98 -18.93 -15.08
CA ASN A 85 -9.73 -18.73 -16.51
C ASN A 85 -11.05 -18.38 -17.22
N ASN A 86 -11.11 -17.16 -17.77
CA ASN A 86 -12.24 -16.63 -18.53
C ASN A 86 -13.57 -16.50 -17.75
N GLN A 87 -13.54 -16.53 -16.41
CA GLN A 87 -14.74 -16.38 -15.59
C GLN A 87 -14.46 -15.66 -14.26
N ILE A 88 -15.38 -14.79 -13.84
CA ILE A 88 -15.45 -14.23 -12.49
C ILE A 88 -16.65 -14.85 -11.77
N GLN A 89 -16.45 -15.42 -10.58
CA GLN A 89 -17.52 -15.89 -9.71
C GLN A 89 -17.66 -14.93 -8.54
N ILE A 90 -18.81 -14.26 -8.43
CA ILE A 90 -19.14 -13.37 -7.32
C ILE A 90 -20.08 -14.12 -6.39
N ILE A 91 -19.58 -14.46 -5.21
CA ILE A 91 -20.32 -15.17 -4.17
C ILE A 91 -20.77 -14.14 -3.13
N SER A 92 -22.06 -14.15 -2.83
CA SER A 92 -22.64 -13.34 -1.77
C SER A 92 -23.32 -14.24 -0.74
N TYR A 93 -23.20 -13.86 0.54
CA TYR A 93 -23.94 -14.53 1.61
C TYR A 93 -25.46 -14.35 1.47
N GLN A 94 -25.89 -13.25 0.83
CA GLN A 94 -27.29 -12.90 0.62
C GLN A 94 -27.63 -12.94 -0.88
N GLY A 95 -27.84 -14.14 -1.42
CA GLY A 95 -28.34 -14.32 -2.80
C GLY A 95 -27.66 -15.46 -3.57
N PRO A 96 -28.12 -15.75 -4.80
CA PRO A 96 -27.43 -16.67 -5.69
C PRO A 96 -26.03 -16.14 -6.07
N PRO A 97 -25.04 -17.02 -6.29
CA PRO A 97 -23.80 -16.65 -6.95
C PRO A 97 -24.05 -16.07 -8.35
N ILE A 98 -23.23 -15.09 -8.72
CA ILE A 98 -23.18 -14.53 -10.07
C ILE A 98 -21.93 -15.03 -10.76
N HIS A 99 -22.07 -15.51 -11.98
CA HIS A 99 -20.95 -15.84 -12.83
C HIS A 99 -20.89 -14.85 -13.98
N ILE A 100 -19.70 -14.39 -14.29
CA ILE A 100 -19.39 -13.52 -15.41
C ILE A 100 -18.45 -14.29 -16.32
N ASP A 101 -18.93 -14.70 -17.48
CA ASP A 101 -18.11 -15.35 -18.49
C ASP A 101 -17.61 -14.30 -19.46
N PHE A 102 -16.34 -14.42 -19.86
CA PHE A 102 -15.77 -13.52 -20.85
C PHE A 102 -14.81 -14.25 -21.80
N THR A 103 -14.70 -13.76 -23.04
CA THR A 103 -13.75 -14.29 -24.02
C THR A 103 -12.64 -13.28 -24.28
N ILE A 104 -11.41 -13.78 -24.37
CA ILE A 104 -10.23 -13.00 -24.70
C ILE A 104 -9.96 -13.17 -26.20
N ASP A 105 -9.79 -12.05 -26.90
CA ASP A 105 -9.22 -12.00 -28.23
C ASP A 105 -7.74 -12.39 -28.17
N THR A 106 -7.35 -13.48 -28.81
CA THR A 106 -5.95 -13.90 -28.83
C THR A 106 -5.07 -12.97 -29.65
N GLU A 107 -5.62 -12.25 -30.64
CA GLU A 107 -4.86 -11.35 -31.50
C GLU A 107 -4.63 -9.99 -30.83
N ASN A 108 -5.72 -9.37 -30.35
CA ASN A 108 -5.64 -8.05 -29.71
C ASN A 108 -5.44 -8.10 -28.19
N LYS A 109 -5.51 -9.28 -27.58
CA LYS A 109 -5.31 -9.51 -26.13
C LYS A 109 -6.23 -8.65 -25.28
N LYS A 110 -7.49 -8.57 -25.70
CA LYS A 110 -8.56 -7.80 -25.04
C LYS A 110 -9.77 -8.67 -24.80
N VAL A 111 -10.55 -8.32 -23.78
CA VAL A 111 -11.87 -8.90 -23.55
C VAL A 111 -12.82 -8.42 -24.66
N GLN A 112 -13.44 -9.36 -25.38
CA GLN A 112 -14.30 -9.07 -26.53
C GLN A 112 -15.79 -9.23 -26.24
N LYS A 113 -16.16 -10.26 -25.48
CA LYS A 113 -17.55 -10.58 -25.14
C LYS A 113 -17.60 -10.94 -23.69
N SER A 114 -18.55 -10.37 -22.97
CA SER A 114 -18.79 -10.68 -21.57
C SER A 114 -20.27 -10.73 -21.28
N THR A 115 -20.68 -11.76 -20.54
CA THR A 115 -22.06 -11.95 -20.11
C THR A 115 -22.09 -12.38 -18.65
N TYR A 116 -23.05 -11.89 -17.88
CA TYR A 116 -23.30 -12.42 -16.55
C TYR A 116 -24.59 -13.24 -16.49
N HIS A 117 -24.61 -14.19 -15.56
CA HIS A 117 -25.76 -15.03 -15.26
C HIS A 117 -25.81 -15.40 -13.77
N LEU A 118 -27.02 -15.74 -13.29
CA LEU A 118 -27.25 -16.18 -11.90
C LEU A 118 -27.22 -17.71 -11.81
N VAL A 119 -26.61 -18.22 -10.75
CA VAL A 119 -26.54 -19.66 -10.47
C VAL A 119 -27.45 -20.01 -9.29
N TYR A 120 -28.42 -20.88 -9.52
CA TYR A 120 -29.32 -21.38 -8.46
C TYR A 120 -29.24 -22.89 -8.40
N LYS A 121 -28.88 -23.45 -7.22
CA LYS A 121 -28.75 -24.90 -7.01
C LYS A 121 -27.86 -25.60 -8.07
N GLY A 122 -26.77 -24.94 -8.47
CA GLY A 122 -25.84 -25.45 -9.46
C GLY A 122 -26.32 -25.40 -10.92
N GLN A 123 -27.49 -24.81 -11.20
CA GLN A 123 -28.02 -24.63 -12.55
C GLN A 123 -28.02 -23.16 -12.96
N GLU A 124 -27.59 -22.89 -14.19
CA GLU A 124 -27.70 -21.57 -14.84
C GLU A 124 -29.18 -21.23 -15.03
N ARG A 125 -29.63 -20.06 -14.53
CA ARG A 125 -30.98 -19.56 -14.83
C ARG A 125 -30.96 -18.43 -15.86
N ARG A 126 -31.79 -18.64 -16.89
CA ARG A 126 -32.50 -17.69 -17.77
C ARG A 126 -32.14 -16.20 -17.58
N LEU A 127 -31.09 -15.75 -18.27
CA LEU A 127 -30.85 -14.41 -18.83
C LEU A 127 -29.35 -14.11 -18.73
N ARG A 128 -28.60 -14.57 -19.74
CA ARG A 128 -27.26 -14.02 -20.00
C ARG A 128 -27.45 -12.58 -20.44
N LYS A 129 -27.08 -11.63 -19.59
CA LYS A 129 -27.10 -10.22 -19.95
C LYS A 129 -25.69 -9.80 -20.34
N ALA A 130 -25.59 -9.15 -21.50
CA ALA A 130 -24.33 -8.58 -21.95
C ALA A 130 -23.86 -7.50 -20.98
N ILE A 131 -22.58 -7.52 -20.68
CA ILE A 131 -21.90 -6.50 -19.89
C ILE A 131 -20.64 -6.06 -20.62
N ASN A 132 -20.17 -4.87 -20.32
CA ASN A 132 -18.92 -4.35 -20.85
C ASN A 132 -17.81 -4.51 -19.81
N ILE A 133 -16.74 -5.20 -20.20
CA ILE A 133 -15.47 -5.23 -19.46
C ILE A 133 -14.46 -4.46 -20.31
N GLN A 134 -14.02 -3.32 -19.79
CA GLN A 134 -12.94 -2.57 -20.42
C GLN A 134 -11.62 -3.28 -20.13
N SER A 135 -10.77 -3.41 -21.15
CA SER A 135 -9.50 -4.10 -20.98
C SER A 135 -8.40 -3.58 -21.89
N GLN A 136 -7.17 -3.66 -21.38
CA GLN A 136 -5.97 -3.29 -22.10
C GLN A 136 -4.84 -4.29 -21.79
N PRO A 137 -4.15 -4.81 -22.81
CA PRO A 137 -2.95 -5.59 -22.59
C PRO A 137 -1.81 -4.70 -22.08
N ILE A 138 -1.07 -5.21 -21.09
CA ILE A 138 0.15 -4.62 -20.56
C ILE A 138 1.25 -5.67 -20.69
N SER A 139 2.28 -5.37 -21.49
CA SER A 139 3.39 -6.30 -21.70
C SER A 139 4.30 -6.35 -20.48
N PHE A 140 5.05 -7.46 -20.33
CA PHE A 140 6.11 -7.54 -19.31
C PHE A 140 7.17 -6.44 -19.44
N GLU A 141 7.44 -5.97 -20.66
CA GLU A 141 8.33 -4.83 -20.87
C GLU A 141 7.79 -3.56 -20.18
N ILE A 142 6.49 -3.26 -20.34
CA ILE A 142 5.86 -2.10 -19.69
C ILE A 142 5.86 -2.28 -18.17
N LEU A 143 5.59 -3.48 -17.67
CA LEU A 143 5.64 -3.77 -16.23
C LEU A 143 7.06 -3.52 -15.67
N ASN A 144 8.09 -4.03 -16.35
CA ASN A 144 9.49 -3.80 -15.96
C ASN A 144 9.87 -2.31 -16.02
N GLN A 145 9.41 -1.59 -17.04
CA GLN A 145 9.62 -0.14 -17.13
C GLN A 145 8.91 0.60 -15.98
N PHE A 146 7.74 0.15 -15.56
CA PHE A 146 7.05 0.71 -14.41
C PHE A 146 7.89 0.56 -13.14
N GLU A 147 8.43 -0.61 -12.85
CA GLU A 147 9.30 -0.84 -11.69
C GLU A 147 10.51 0.10 -11.69
N GLN A 148 11.17 0.24 -12.83
CA GLN A 148 12.31 1.14 -13.00
C GLN A 148 11.90 2.61 -12.77
N ASN A 149 10.77 3.02 -13.36
CA ASN A 149 10.24 4.36 -13.20
C ASN A 149 9.82 4.65 -11.75
N PHE A 150 9.19 3.69 -11.08
CA PHE A 150 8.77 3.80 -9.69
C PHE A 150 9.95 4.07 -8.76
N ASN A 151 11.10 3.44 -9.03
CA ASN A 151 12.31 3.65 -8.24
C ASN A 151 12.92 5.04 -8.42
N VAL A 152 12.84 5.64 -9.61
CA VAL A 152 13.56 6.89 -9.94
C VAL A 152 12.68 8.15 -9.85
N LYS A 153 11.37 8.04 -10.07
CA LYS A 153 10.49 9.21 -10.28
C LYS A 153 9.82 9.72 -9.00
N SER A 154 9.42 11.00 -9.03
CA SER A 154 8.87 11.73 -7.87
C SER A 154 7.36 11.52 -7.67
N GLN A 155 6.84 12.00 -6.53
CA GLN A 155 5.39 12.07 -6.23
C GLN A 155 4.56 12.70 -7.34
N ASP A 156 5.01 13.77 -7.98
CA ASP A 156 4.21 14.45 -9.02
C ASP A 156 4.00 13.57 -10.24
N TRP A 157 5.03 12.76 -10.58
CA TRP A 157 4.91 11.78 -11.65
C TRP A 157 3.93 10.67 -11.25
N LEU A 158 4.06 10.11 -10.04
CA LEU A 158 3.10 9.12 -9.56
C LEU A 158 1.68 9.69 -9.51
N GLY A 159 1.49 10.87 -8.95
CA GLY A 159 0.21 11.54 -8.81
C GLY A 159 -0.49 11.71 -10.16
N LYS A 160 0.23 12.25 -11.16
CA LYS A 160 -0.29 12.41 -12.53
C LYS A 160 -0.69 11.07 -13.14
N ASN A 161 0.17 10.07 -13.09
CA ASN A 161 -0.10 8.79 -13.77
C ASN A 161 -1.15 7.95 -13.02
N LEU A 162 -1.21 8.01 -11.69
CA LEU A 162 -2.24 7.34 -10.89
C LEU A 162 -3.62 7.94 -11.16
N SER A 163 -3.70 9.26 -11.41
CA SER A 163 -4.95 9.93 -11.77
C SER A 163 -5.36 9.79 -13.24
N ALA A 164 -4.40 9.55 -14.14
CA ALA A 164 -4.63 9.56 -15.59
C ALA A 164 -4.77 8.16 -16.19
N GLU A 165 -4.21 7.13 -15.55
CA GLU A 165 -4.17 5.78 -16.10
C GLU A 165 -4.68 4.74 -15.08
N PRO A 166 -5.92 4.23 -15.25
CA PRO A 166 -6.44 3.20 -14.37
C PRO A 166 -5.63 1.88 -14.44
N TYR A 167 -4.79 1.72 -15.47
CA TYR A 167 -3.86 0.60 -15.65
C TYR A 167 -2.67 0.60 -14.68
N MET A 168 -2.40 1.72 -14.00
CA MET A 168 -1.33 1.78 -13.02
C MET A 168 -1.71 1.09 -11.70
N LEU A 169 -3.00 1.16 -11.31
CA LEU A 169 -3.55 0.35 -10.25
C LEU A 169 -3.42 -1.15 -10.57
N ASN A 170 -3.81 -1.56 -11.78
CA ASN A 170 -3.63 -2.92 -12.26
C ASN A 170 -2.16 -3.37 -12.19
N THR A 171 -1.21 -2.48 -12.46
CA THR A 171 0.22 -2.79 -12.33
C THR A 171 0.61 -3.07 -10.87
N LEU A 172 0.18 -2.22 -9.93
CA LEU A 172 0.40 -2.45 -8.49
C LEU A 172 -0.27 -3.74 -7.99
N MET A 173 -1.46 -4.06 -8.48
CA MET A 173 -2.14 -5.33 -8.20
C MET A 173 -1.40 -6.55 -8.74
N PHE A 174 -0.78 -6.41 -9.92
CA PHE A 174 0.09 -7.45 -10.44
C PHE A 174 1.27 -7.69 -9.50
N TYR A 175 1.92 -6.62 -9.01
CA TYR A 175 3.00 -6.73 -8.03
C TYR A 175 2.53 -7.32 -6.69
N ALA A 176 1.35 -6.95 -6.19
CA ALA A 176 0.77 -7.55 -4.98
C ALA A 176 0.62 -9.07 -5.14
N ALA A 177 0.06 -9.51 -6.26
CA ALA A 177 -0.20 -10.92 -6.54
C ALA A 177 1.08 -11.76 -6.62
N ILE A 178 2.10 -11.30 -7.35
CA ILE A 178 3.35 -12.07 -7.51
C ILE A 178 4.15 -12.13 -6.21
N ASN A 179 3.96 -11.17 -5.31
CA ASN A 179 4.56 -11.18 -3.97
C ASN A 179 3.68 -11.91 -2.94
N ARG A 180 2.60 -12.57 -3.37
CA ARG A 180 1.70 -13.39 -2.55
C ARG A 180 1.05 -12.61 -1.39
N PHE A 181 0.73 -11.34 -1.62
CA PHE A 181 -0.13 -10.58 -0.71
C PHE A 181 -1.59 -11.00 -0.90
N ASP A 182 -2.31 -11.13 0.21
CA ASP A 182 -3.70 -11.60 0.20
C ASP A 182 -4.64 -10.55 -0.42
N ASP A 183 -4.32 -9.26 -0.24
CA ASP A 183 -5.04 -8.15 -0.86
C ASP A 183 -4.16 -6.91 -1.13
N MET A 184 -4.77 -5.92 -1.77
CA MET A 184 -4.10 -4.66 -2.12
C MET A 184 -3.75 -3.78 -0.92
N ASN A 185 -4.50 -3.87 0.17
CA ASN A 185 -4.25 -3.07 1.37
C ASN A 185 -3.00 -3.56 2.08
N GLU A 186 -2.83 -4.88 2.23
CA GLU A 186 -1.64 -5.49 2.80
C GLU A 186 -0.38 -5.15 1.97
N PHE A 187 -0.48 -5.26 0.65
CA PHE A 187 0.60 -4.85 -0.24
C PHE A 187 0.95 -3.37 -0.09
N MET A 188 -0.05 -2.48 -0.10
CA MET A 188 0.16 -1.04 0.02
C MET A 188 0.73 -0.64 1.38
N GLN A 189 0.30 -1.29 2.47
CA GLN A 189 0.88 -1.08 3.79
C GLN A 189 2.37 -1.43 3.82
N ASN A 190 2.74 -2.59 3.30
CA ASN A 190 4.14 -3.00 3.22
C ASN A 190 4.97 -2.09 2.30
N LEU A 191 4.39 -1.66 1.17
CA LEU A 191 5.04 -0.74 0.25
C LEU A 191 5.32 0.62 0.90
N ILE A 192 4.32 1.22 1.56
CA ILE A 192 4.50 2.48 2.29
C ILE A 192 5.55 2.31 3.38
N LYS A 193 5.45 1.26 4.19
CA LYS A 193 6.43 0.96 5.23
C LYS A 193 7.86 0.93 4.68
N ASN A 194 8.08 0.22 3.58
CA ASN A 194 9.41 0.12 2.95
C ASN A 194 9.89 1.48 2.40
N LEU A 195 9.01 2.25 1.76
CA LEU A 195 9.34 3.60 1.28
C LEU A 195 9.66 4.57 2.42
N THR A 196 9.02 4.41 3.58
CA THR A 196 9.25 5.25 4.76
C THR A 196 10.42 4.80 5.64
N GLN A 197 11.04 3.65 5.35
CA GLN A 197 12.27 3.21 6.05
C GLN A 197 13.51 3.99 5.61
N SER A 198 13.51 4.55 4.39
CA SER A 198 14.60 5.42 3.93
C SER A 198 14.34 6.85 4.40
N GLN A 199 15.40 7.61 4.70
CA GLN A 199 15.31 9.06 4.90
C GLN A 199 15.25 9.83 3.57
N ASP A 200 15.01 9.14 2.46
CA ASP A 200 15.00 9.75 1.13
C ASP A 200 13.70 10.52 0.89
N VAL A 201 13.84 11.79 0.52
CA VAL A 201 12.70 12.69 0.30
C VAL A 201 11.82 12.23 -0.87
N ASN A 202 12.38 11.56 -1.89
CA ASN A 202 11.57 11.04 -2.99
C ASN A 202 10.76 9.84 -2.54
N ASP A 203 11.32 8.93 -1.75
CA ASP A 203 10.58 7.78 -1.24
C ASP A 203 9.44 8.21 -0.30
N TYR A 204 9.69 9.16 0.60
CA TYR A 204 8.63 9.79 1.40
C TYR A 204 7.52 10.39 0.53
N LYS A 205 7.89 11.13 -0.50
CA LYS A 205 6.96 11.71 -1.48
C LYS A 205 6.12 10.63 -2.17
N LYS A 206 6.73 9.51 -2.59
CA LYS A 206 6.01 8.37 -3.18
C LYS A 206 5.02 7.76 -2.17
N ALA A 207 5.44 7.53 -0.93
CA ALA A 207 4.59 7.00 0.13
C ALA A 207 3.37 7.90 0.40
N LYS A 208 3.59 9.22 0.45
CA LYS A 208 2.53 10.23 0.55
C LYS A 208 1.55 10.15 -0.62
N ALA A 209 2.03 10.01 -1.86
CA ALA A 209 1.18 9.88 -3.04
C ALA A 209 0.28 8.62 -2.95
N LEU A 210 0.89 7.47 -2.62
CA LEU A 210 0.18 6.21 -2.47
C LEU A 210 -0.90 6.28 -1.39
N TYR A 211 -0.57 6.87 -0.24
CA TYR A 211 -1.55 7.07 0.84
C TYR A 211 -2.74 7.90 0.38
N LEU A 212 -2.48 9.06 -0.23
CA LEU A 212 -3.53 9.98 -0.67
C LEU A 212 -4.45 9.36 -1.72
N GLN A 213 -3.94 8.47 -2.57
CA GLN A 213 -4.69 7.94 -3.70
C GLN A 213 -5.38 6.60 -3.40
N TYR A 214 -4.88 5.80 -2.47
CA TYR A 214 -5.39 4.45 -2.25
C TYR A 214 -5.89 4.18 -0.84
N LEU A 215 -5.37 4.88 0.16
CA LEU A 215 -5.53 4.48 1.56
C LEU A 215 -6.22 5.53 2.41
N ILE A 216 -6.39 6.75 1.88
CA ILE A 216 -7.03 7.82 2.63
C ILE A 216 -8.46 7.45 3.05
N GLU A 217 -9.19 6.71 2.21
CA GLU A 217 -10.56 6.28 2.50
C GLU A 217 -10.63 4.98 3.31
N ASN A 218 -9.70 4.05 3.09
CA ASN A 218 -9.63 2.77 3.77
C ASN A 218 -9.49 2.96 5.29
N THR A 219 -10.50 2.57 6.08
CA THR A 219 -10.56 2.72 7.55
C THR A 219 -9.64 1.80 8.34
N GLU A 220 -9.18 0.71 7.75
CA GLU A 220 -8.37 -0.33 8.40
C GLU A 220 -6.86 -0.09 8.23
N PHE A 221 -6.46 0.82 7.33
CA PHE A 221 -5.06 1.16 7.11
C PHE A 221 -4.36 1.63 8.39
N ASN A 222 -3.23 0.98 8.72
CA ASN A 222 -2.31 1.42 9.76
C ASN A 222 -1.39 2.54 9.22
N ASP A 223 -1.63 3.76 9.67
CA ASP A 223 -0.90 4.95 9.21
C ASP A 223 0.36 5.28 10.01
N ILE A 224 0.78 4.44 10.96
CA ILE A 224 1.86 4.79 11.90
C ILE A 224 3.20 5.06 11.22
N ASP A 225 3.62 4.21 10.27
CA ASP A 225 4.92 4.37 9.60
C ASP A 225 4.96 5.69 8.80
N LEU A 226 3.86 6.03 8.12
CA LEU A 226 3.74 7.27 7.38
C LEU A 226 3.62 8.50 8.28
N ILE A 227 2.93 8.40 9.43
CA ILE A 227 2.89 9.47 10.43
C ILE A 227 4.31 9.76 10.93
N MET A 228 5.05 8.72 11.31
CA MET A 228 6.41 8.87 11.83
C MET A 228 7.33 9.49 10.78
N ALA A 229 7.28 9.04 9.52
CA ALA A 229 8.06 9.65 8.43
C ALA A 229 7.63 11.10 8.14
N THR A 230 6.33 11.41 8.17
CA THR A 230 5.82 12.78 7.97
C THR A 230 6.37 13.74 9.04
N ILE A 231 6.50 13.26 10.28
CA ILE A 231 7.14 14.00 11.36
C ILE A 231 8.64 14.20 11.07
N GLU A 232 9.38 13.19 10.63
CA GLU A 232 10.81 13.34 10.27
C GLU A 232 11.03 14.35 9.15
N HIS A 233 10.18 14.32 8.13
CA HIS A 233 10.24 15.21 6.98
C HIS A 233 9.64 16.60 7.25
N HIS A 234 9.17 16.87 8.47
CA HIS A 234 8.60 18.17 8.89
C HIS A 234 7.40 18.64 8.04
N ASP A 235 6.63 17.71 7.47
CA ASP A 235 5.49 18.02 6.59
C ASP A 235 4.20 18.20 7.42
N LEU A 236 4.16 19.32 8.14
CA LEU A 236 3.05 19.67 9.04
C LEU A 236 1.71 19.79 8.30
N ASP A 237 1.73 20.33 7.08
CA ASP A 237 0.53 20.52 6.27
C ASP A 237 -0.11 19.18 5.90
N PHE A 238 0.70 18.19 5.53
CA PHE A 238 0.19 16.85 5.28
C PHE A 238 -0.31 16.21 6.56
N LEU A 239 0.47 16.27 7.65
CA LEU A 239 0.10 15.69 8.94
C LEU A 239 -1.26 16.21 9.46
N ASN A 240 -1.54 17.49 9.26
CA ASN A 240 -2.81 18.10 9.67
C ASN A 240 -4.03 17.52 8.95
N ASN A 241 -3.83 17.08 7.70
CA ASN A 241 -4.85 16.51 6.83
C ASN A 241 -4.94 14.97 6.92
N MET A 242 -3.99 14.32 7.60
CA MET A 242 -4.06 12.87 7.85
C MET A 242 -5.19 12.55 8.85
N ARG A 243 -5.74 11.33 8.74
CA ARG A 243 -6.74 10.83 9.68
C ARG A 243 -6.16 10.50 11.07
N LEU A 244 -4.85 10.29 11.17
CA LEU A 244 -4.10 10.09 12.43
C LEU A 244 -4.68 8.96 13.30
N ARG A 245 -4.99 7.80 12.71
CA ARG A 245 -5.71 6.74 13.43
C ARG A 245 -4.87 6.08 14.51
N GLN A 246 -3.57 5.94 14.27
CA GLN A 246 -2.63 5.31 15.19
C GLN A 246 -1.80 6.33 16.01
N LEU A 247 -2.40 7.49 16.32
CA LEU A 247 -1.74 8.63 16.98
C LEU A 247 -1.00 8.29 18.29
N ASN A 248 -1.43 7.22 18.98
CA ASN A 248 -0.87 6.78 20.27
C ASN A 248 -0.07 5.47 20.17
N GLN A 249 0.06 4.89 18.98
CA GLN A 249 0.82 3.66 18.79
C GLN A 249 2.31 3.93 19.03
N ILE A 250 2.95 3.11 19.86
CA ILE A 250 4.38 3.20 20.14
C ILE A 250 5.11 2.22 19.22
N VAL A 251 6.00 2.75 18.39
CA VAL A 251 6.79 1.95 17.43
C VAL A 251 8.28 2.21 17.61
N ILE A 252 9.12 1.35 17.03
CA ILE A 252 10.56 1.55 17.00
C ILE A 252 10.86 2.88 16.30
N ASP A 253 11.54 3.78 17.00
CA ASP A 253 11.83 5.14 16.53
C ASP A 253 13.31 5.30 16.18
N GLU A 254 14.21 4.77 17.01
CA GLU A 254 15.65 4.82 16.79
C GLU A 254 16.29 3.51 17.24
N ILE A 255 17.19 2.98 16.42
CA ILE A 255 18.05 1.84 16.77
C ILE A 255 19.46 2.37 16.97
N GLU A 256 20.03 2.18 18.15
CA GLU A 256 21.43 2.54 18.41
C GLU A 256 22.35 1.67 17.55
N PRO A 257 23.29 2.28 16.79
CA PRO A 257 24.26 1.52 16.02
C PRO A 257 25.07 0.58 16.92
N TYR A 258 25.23 -0.66 16.48
CA TYR A 258 26.11 -1.66 17.09
C TYR A 258 25.72 -2.18 18.49
N THR A 259 24.60 -1.75 19.08
CA THR A 259 24.22 -2.16 20.45
C THR A 259 22.88 -2.90 20.55
N TYR A 260 22.15 -3.08 19.43
CA TYR A 260 20.79 -3.64 19.36
C TYR A 260 19.75 -2.96 20.27
N TYR A 261 20.13 -1.89 20.98
CA TYR A 261 19.21 -1.08 21.76
C TYR A 261 18.37 -0.22 20.84
N PHE A 262 17.11 -0.05 21.19
CA PHE A 262 16.22 0.83 20.46
C PHE A 262 15.39 1.65 21.43
N THR A 263 15.05 2.86 21.02
CA THR A 263 14.01 3.66 21.66
C THR A 263 12.75 3.50 20.84
N MET A 264 11.63 3.28 21.54
CA MET A 264 10.32 3.27 20.89
C MET A 264 9.59 4.55 21.27
N CYS A 265 8.90 5.17 20.31
CA CYS A 265 8.10 6.35 20.59
C CYS A 265 6.78 6.32 19.81
N SER A 266 5.79 6.98 20.39
CA SER A 266 4.59 7.45 19.70
C SER A 266 4.94 8.63 18.78
N PRO A 267 4.03 9.01 17.86
CA PRO A 267 4.13 10.24 17.08
C PRO A 267 4.42 11.47 17.95
N LEU A 268 3.74 11.62 19.09
CA LEU A 268 3.98 12.72 20.02
C LEU A 268 5.39 12.65 20.61
N GLY A 269 5.82 11.46 21.05
CA GLY A 269 7.16 11.23 21.58
C GLY A 269 8.25 11.64 20.57
N LYS A 270 8.12 11.22 19.32
CA LYS A 270 9.03 11.59 18.22
C LYS A 270 9.06 13.10 17.99
N ALA A 271 7.90 13.75 17.90
CA ALA A 271 7.83 15.20 17.71
C ALA A 271 8.47 16.00 18.86
N ILE A 272 8.33 15.54 20.11
CA ILE A 272 9.00 16.13 21.27
C ILE A 272 10.52 16.00 21.14
N ARG A 273 11.02 14.80 20.81
CA ARG A 273 12.44 14.52 20.62
C ARG A 273 13.08 15.38 19.53
N LEU A 274 12.37 15.57 18.42
CA LEU A 274 12.80 16.40 17.30
C LEU A 274 12.59 17.91 17.53
N ASN A 275 12.11 18.32 18.71
CA ASN A 275 11.85 19.71 19.06
C ASN A 275 10.90 20.44 18.08
N GLN A 276 9.87 19.76 17.62
CA GLN A 276 8.91 20.32 16.67
C GLN A 276 7.69 20.90 17.39
N PHE A 277 7.81 22.14 17.86
CA PHE A 277 6.76 22.79 18.65
C PHE A 277 5.37 22.76 17.99
N GLN A 278 5.28 23.08 16.70
CA GLN A 278 4.00 23.11 15.97
C GLN A 278 3.40 21.71 15.80
N THR A 279 4.23 20.72 15.46
CA THR A 279 3.84 19.31 15.38
C THR A 279 3.34 18.80 16.72
N VAL A 280 4.04 19.09 17.82
CA VAL A 280 3.60 18.74 19.18
C VAL A 280 2.24 19.35 19.49
N ALA A 281 2.05 20.64 19.23
CA ALA A 281 0.77 21.32 19.45
C ALA A 281 -0.36 20.68 18.62
N LEU A 282 -0.11 20.35 17.35
CA LEU A 282 -1.06 19.68 16.48
C LEU A 282 -1.45 18.31 17.05
N LEU A 283 -0.48 17.46 17.38
CA LEU A 283 -0.74 16.10 17.89
C LEU A 283 -1.51 16.13 19.21
N LEU A 284 -1.18 17.06 20.12
CA LEU A 284 -1.94 17.27 21.36
C LEU A 284 -3.37 17.74 21.09
N ASN A 285 -3.58 18.66 20.15
CA ASN A 285 -4.92 19.08 19.73
C ASN A 285 -5.74 17.94 19.10
N LYS A 286 -5.07 16.98 18.47
CA LYS A 286 -5.68 15.78 17.86
C LYS A 286 -5.88 14.64 18.88
N GLY A 287 -5.57 14.85 20.16
CA GLY A 287 -5.84 13.89 21.23
C GLY A 287 -4.72 12.88 21.50
N ALA A 288 -3.47 13.22 21.16
CA ALA A 288 -2.33 12.37 21.52
C ALA A 288 -2.18 12.26 23.05
N SER A 289 -1.99 11.04 23.56
CA SER A 289 -1.77 10.74 24.97
C SER A 289 -0.42 11.27 25.43
N ILE A 290 -0.40 11.87 26.61
CA ILE A 290 0.80 12.42 27.25
C ILE A 290 1.40 11.49 28.30
N GLU A 291 0.71 10.41 28.67
CA GLU A 291 1.08 9.53 29.78
C GLU A 291 2.24 8.61 29.42
N LYS A 292 2.17 7.99 28.23
CA LYS A 292 3.17 7.04 27.74
C LYS A 292 3.51 7.37 26.29
N VAL A 293 4.54 8.18 26.09
CA VAL A 293 4.94 8.63 24.75
C VAL A 293 6.17 7.94 24.21
N CYS A 294 7.06 7.45 25.06
CA CYS A 294 8.25 6.68 24.65
C CYS A 294 8.55 5.55 25.64
N ILE A 295 9.25 4.54 25.14
CA ILE A 295 9.89 3.48 25.92
C ILE A 295 11.39 3.61 25.68
N SER A 296 12.14 3.87 26.75
CA SER A 296 13.59 4.01 26.68
C SER A 296 14.25 2.68 26.32
N LYS A 297 15.54 2.72 25.95
CA LYS A 297 16.33 1.51 25.70
C LYS A 297 16.41 0.52 26.86
N PHE A 298 16.09 0.96 28.08
CA PHE A 298 16.05 0.12 29.27
C PHE A 298 14.62 -0.30 29.63
N ASN A 299 13.70 -0.24 28.66
CA ASN A 299 12.28 -0.55 28.82
C ASN A 299 11.54 0.34 29.84
N GLU A 300 12.06 1.52 30.15
CA GLU A 300 11.40 2.48 31.02
C GLU A 300 10.36 3.25 30.22
N GLN A 301 9.11 3.23 30.67
CA GLN A 301 8.05 4.05 30.10
C GLN A 301 8.26 5.51 30.47
N GLN A 302 8.10 6.41 29.51
CA GLN A 302 8.31 7.84 29.68
C GLN A 302 7.07 8.61 29.21
N SER A 303 6.62 9.52 30.06
CA SER A 303 5.59 10.52 29.76
C SER A 303 6.13 11.65 28.87
N ALA A 304 5.22 12.42 28.27
CA ALA A 304 5.56 13.58 27.46
C ALA A 304 6.43 14.58 28.23
N LEU A 305 6.11 14.79 29.51
CA LEU A 305 6.84 15.71 30.38
C LEU A 305 8.28 15.24 30.64
N GLU A 306 8.47 13.95 30.91
CA GLU A 306 9.79 13.35 31.14
C GLU A 306 10.67 13.41 29.89
N VAL A 307 10.10 13.09 28.73
CA VAL A 307 10.82 13.21 27.45
C VAL A 307 11.17 14.68 27.17
N ALA A 308 10.24 15.63 27.35
CA ALA A 308 10.53 17.04 27.13
C ALA A 308 11.62 17.60 28.06
N LYS A 309 11.65 17.16 29.32
CA LYS A 309 12.73 17.47 30.29
C LYS A 309 14.07 16.90 29.82
N LYS A 310 14.10 15.62 29.42
CA LYS A 310 15.30 14.92 28.94
C LYS A 310 15.93 15.63 27.75
N TYR A 311 15.12 16.06 26.78
CA TYR A 311 15.58 16.77 25.58
C TYR A 311 15.67 18.30 25.75
N LYS A 312 15.48 18.81 26.98
CA LYS A 312 15.66 20.22 27.38
C LYS A 312 14.91 21.23 26.51
N ASN A 313 13.73 20.85 26.01
CA ASN A 313 12.96 21.65 25.09
C ASN A 313 12.03 22.62 25.83
N LYS A 314 12.50 23.85 26.11
CA LYS A 314 11.76 24.83 26.94
C LYS A 314 10.37 25.19 26.38
N ARG A 315 10.21 25.29 25.06
CA ARG A 315 8.92 25.69 24.45
C ARG A 315 7.92 24.54 24.51
N VAL A 316 8.35 23.32 24.18
CA VAL A 316 7.51 22.13 24.28
C VAL A 316 7.21 21.76 25.72
N LEU A 317 8.15 21.96 26.65
CA LEU A 317 7.92 21.76 28.09
C LEU A 317 6.76 22.62 28.58
N LYS A 318 6.81 23.93 28.32
CA LYS A 318 5.72 24.86 28.68
C LYS A 318 4.39 24.48 28.04
N LEU A 319 4.41 24.01 26.79
CA LEU A 319 3.22 23.55 26.10
C LEU A 319 2.62 22.32 26.79
N ILE A 320 3.42 21.30 27.10
CA ILE A 320 2.95 20.08 27.78
C ILE A 320 2.43 20.40 29.19
N GLU A 321 3.14 21.24 29.95
CA GLU A 321 2.69 21.72 31.27
C GLU A 321 1.33 22.43 31.19
N SER A 322 1.10 23.22 30.14
CA SER A 322 -0.20 23.88 29.95
C SER A 322 -1.34 22.89 29.66
N TYR A 323 -1.06 21.74 29.04
CA TYR A 323 -2.05 20.69 28.78
C TYR A 323 -2.35 19.85 30.01
N LEU A 324 -1.33 19.56 30.83
CA LEU A 324 -1.49 18.83 32.10
C LEU A 324 -2.36 19.60 33.10
N ASN A 325 -2.32 20.94 33.04
CA ASN A 325 -3.06 21.82 33.93
C ASN A 325 -4.41 22.27 33.35
N LYS A 326 -4.88 21.70 32.23
CA LYS A 326 -6.24 21.94 31.76
C LYS A 326 -7.22 21.22 32.71
N PRO A 327 -8.25 21.93 33.21
CA PRO A 327 -9.20 21.38 34.18
C PRO A 327 -10.03 20.22 33.62
#